data_AF-A0A819U7V8-F1
#
_entry.id   AF-A0A819U7V8-F1
#
_cell.length_a   1.000
_cell.length_b   1.000
_cell.length_c   1.000
_cell.angle_alpha   90.00
_cell.angle_beta   90.00
_cell.angle_gamma   90.00
#
_symmetry.space_group_name_H-M   'P 1'
#
loop_
_entity.id
_entity.type
_entity.pdbx_description
1 polymer ?
#
loop_
_entity_poly.entity_id
_entity_poly.type
_entity_poly.pdbx_seq_one_letter_code
_entity_poly.pdbx_strand_id
1 'polypeptide(L)'
;MSIIDFDHCSYNYFLIDIVSYFLEIAKDDYDNNYPQRHIQKLIFTEYLKYSSLNLSNIIYDRLKPIDNELENLCDLCGLLIAPIHLYWALWAFLQGLLTKPTSTFDYVNYGKIRLAQYQKHKQNFFLPLYHPHKNIHNQ
;
A
#
# COMPACT_ATOMS: atom_id res chain seq x y z
N MET A 1 1.39 16.58 -12.96
CA MET A 1 2.24 15.96 -11.92
C MET A 1 3.20 15.02 -12.61
N SER A 2 4.47 15.02 -12.23
CA SER A 2 5.49 14.11 -12.77
C SER A 2 6.06 13.27 -11.63
N ILE A 3 6.26 11.97 -11.86
CA ILE A 3 6.94 11.07 -10.91
C ILE A 3 8.45 11.12 -11.23
N ILE A 4 9.28 11.28 -10.20
CA ILE A 4 10.74 11.38 -10.30
C ILE A 4 11.39 10.40 -9.31
N ASP A 5 12.72 10.29 -9.36
CA ASP A 5 13.55 9.49 -8.44
C ASP A 5 13.17 8.00 -8.37
N PHE A 6 13.62 7.27 -9.40
CA PHE A 6 13.30 5.84 -9.62
C PHE A 6 14.26 4.87 -8.91
N ASP A 7 15.00 5.30 -7.90
CA ASP A 7 16.03 4.48 -7.22
C ASP A 7 15.46 3.23 -6.52
N HIS A 8 14.17 3.28 -6.17
CA HIS A 8 13.43 2.15 -5.59
C HIS A 8 12.47 1.48 -6.60
N CYS A 9 12.47 1.91 -7.86
CA CYS A 9 11.60 1.37 -8.88
C CYS A 9 12.05 -0.05 -9.27
N SER A 10 11.12 -0.98 -9.26
CA SER A 10 11.33 -2.36 -9.67
C SER A 10 10.03 -2.96 -10.20
N TYR A 11 10.11 -4.12 -10.84
CA TYR A 11 8.90 -4.86 -11.19
C TYR A 11 8.23 -5.36 -9.90
N ASN A 12 7.00 -4.90 -9.66
CA ASN A 12 6.28 -5.22 -8.43
C ASN A 12 4.76 -5.25 -8.68
N TYR A 13 4.00 -5.72 -7.68
CA TYR A 13 2.54 -5.60 -7.71
C TYR A 13 2.14 -4.13 -7.54
N PHE A 14 1.28 -3.63 -8.43
CA PHE A 14 0.85 -2.21 -8.42
C PHE A 14 0.23 -1.76 -7.08
N LEU A 15 -0.40 -2.69 -6.34
CA LEU A 15 -0.95 -2.41 -5.03
C LEU A 15 0.12 -2.01 -4.01
N ILE A 16 1.37 -2.46 -4.16
CA ILE A 16 2.45 -2.05 -3.27
C ILE A 16 2.76 -0.57 -3.45
N ASP A 17 2.74 -0.06 -4.68
CA ASP A 17 2.94 1.37 -4.94
C ASP A 17 1.78 2.21 -4.39
N ILE A 18 0.54 1.75 -4.60
CA ILE A 18 -0.66 2.45 -4.11
C ILE A 18 -0.70 2.47 -2.57
N VAL A 19 -0.44 1.34 -1.91
CA VAL A 19 -0.45 1.29 -0.44
C VAL A 19 0.72 2.09 0.13
N SER A 20 1.90 2.06 -0.50
CA SER A 20 3.01 2.93 -0.12
C SER A 20 2.61 4.40 -0.21
N TYR A 21 1.95 4.80 -1.30
CA TYR A 21 1.41 6.15 -1.46
C TYR A 21 0.40 6.50 -0.36
N PHE A 22 -0.53 5.60 -0.01
CA PHE A 22 -1.49 5.82 1.07
C PHE A 22 -0.81 6.00 2.44
N LEU A 23 0.24 5.23 2.72
CA LEU A 23 1.02 5.37 3.94
C LEU A 23 1.78 6.71 3.99
N GLU A 24 2.28 7.20 2.85
CA GLU A 24 2.91 8.52 2.76
C GLU A 24 1.91 9.68 2.95
N ILE A 25 0.66 9.54 2.48
CA ILE A 25 -0.40 10.51 2.81
C ILE A 25 -0.62 10.57 4.32
N ALA A 26 -0.61 9.41 4.97
CA ALA A 26 -0.88 9.32 6.40
C ALA A 26 0.25 9.91 7.27
N LYS A 27 1.47 9.99 6.71
CA LYS A 27 2.67 10.55 7.35
C LYS A 27 2.94 9.90 8.70
N ASP A 28 2.90 10.67 9.79
CA ASP A 28 3.19 10.22 11.14
C ASP A 28 1.93 9.77 11.91
N ASP A 29 0.73 10.03 11.36
CA ASP A 29 -0.55 9.67 11.97
C ASP A 29 -1.32 8.70 11.07
N TYR A 30 -0.84 7.47 11.07
CA TYR A 30 -1.38 6.37 10.25
C TYR A 30 -2.83 6.03 10.58
N ASP A 31 -3.28 6.24 11.82
CA ASP A 31 -4.64 5.86 12.21
C ASP A 31 -5.69 6.82 11.68
N ASN A 32 -5.39 8.12 11.74
CA ASN A 32 -6.36 9.15 11.41
C ASN A 32 -6.27 9.59 9.94
N ASN A 33 -5.09 9.50 9.34
CA ASN A 33 -4.83 10.06 8.01
C ASN A 33 -4.73 9.00 6.90
N TYR A 34 -4.77 7.70 7.22
CA TYR A 34 -4.85 6.69 6.17
C TYR A 34 -6.16 6.86 5.37
N PRO A 35 -6.10 6.88 4.03
CA PRO A 35 -7.28 7.14 3.21
C PRO A 35 -8.44 6.23 3.57
N GLN A 36 -9.62 6.82 3.82
CA GLN A 36 -10.83 6.05 4.06
C GLN A 36 -11.25 5.27 2.83
N ARG A 37 -12.04 4.20 3.00
CA ARG A 37 -12.47 3.31 1.90
C ARG A 37 -13.02 4.05 0.70
N HIS A 38 -13.87 5.06 0.88
CA HIS A 38 -14.44 5.82 -0.24
C HIS A 38 -13.37 6.57 -1.07
N ILE A 39 -12.31 7.08 -0.43
CA ILE A 39 -11.16 7.70 -1.10
C ILE A 39 -10.32 6.63 -1.83
N GLN A 40 -10.07 5.48 -1.19
CA GLN A 40 -9.34 4.38 -1.84
C GLN A 40 -10.05 3.92 -3.11
N LYS A 41 -11.37 3.70 -3.05
CA LYS A 41 -12.20 3.34 -4.22
C LYS A 41 -12.15 4.38 -5.33
N LEU A 42 -12.15 5.67 -4.99
CA LEU A 42 -12.01 6.75 -5.98
C LEU A 42 -10.64 6.66 -6.68
N ILE A 43 -9.57 6.47 -5.92
CA ILE A 43 -8.21 6.33 -6.46
C ILE A 43 -8.11 5.09 -7.35
N PHE A 44 -8.67 3.96 -6.94
CA PHE A 44 -8.71 2.75 -7.77
C PHE A 44 -9.51 2.93 -9.05
N THR A 45 -10.65 3.60 -8.97
CA THR A 45 -11.49 3.87 -10.15
C THR A 45 -10.72 4.66 -11.19
N GLU A 46 -10.04 5.74 -10.77
CA GLU A 46 -9.22 6.54 -11.67
C GLU A 46 -7.98 5.77 -12.14
N TYR A 47 -7.27 5.08 -11.25
CA TYR A 47 -6.10 4.27 -11.62
C TYR A 47 -6.45 3.24 -12.69
N LEU A 48 -7.52 2.47 -12.49
CA LEU A 48 -7.95 1.42 -13.42
C LEU A 48 -8.46 2.00 -14.75
N LYS A 49 -9.13 3.16 -14.69
CA LYS A 49 -9.51 3.91 -15.90
C LYS A 49 -8.29 4.26 -16.73
N TYR A 50 -7.26 4.85 -16.12
CA TYR A 50 -6.06 5.26 -16.84
C TYR A 50 -5.15 4.07 -17.24
N SER A 51 -5.12 2.97 -16.48
CA SER A 51 -4.42 1.76 -16.90
C SER A 51 -5.07 1.09 -18.12
N SER A 52 -6.35 1.39 -18.34
CA SER A 52 -7.16 0.81 -19.41
C SER A 52 -7.25 1.67 -20.67
N LEU A 53 -6.48 2.77 -20.79
CA LEU A 53 -6.58 3.75 -21.90
C LEU A 53 -6.40 3.16 -23.31
N ASN A 54 -5.81 1.97 -23.43
CA ASN A 54 -5.70 1.25 -24.69
C ASN A 54 -6.99 0.49 -25.08
N LEU A 55 -8.00 0.46 -24.20
CA LEU A 55 -9.32 -0.07 -24.47
C LEU A 55 -10.21 1.03 -25.04
N SER A 56 -11.07 0.68 -25.99
CA SER A 56 -12.10 1.62 -26.45
C SER A 56 -13.07 1.94 -25.30
N ASN A 57 -13.66 3.15 -25.29
CA ASN A 57 -14.61 3.57 -24.26
C ASN A 57 -15.75 2.56 -24.04
N ILE A 58 -16.21 1.91 -25.12
CA ILE A 58 -17.25 0.87 -25.09
C ILE A 58 -16.78 -0.39 -24.32
N ILE A 59 -15.50 -0.74 -24.42
CA ILE A 59 -14.92 -1.87 -23.69
C ILE A 59 -14.72 -1.50 -22.23
N TYR A 60 -14.24 -0.28 -21.94
CA TYR A 60 -14.09 0.19 -20.56
C TYR A 60 -15.43 0.22 -19.82
N ASP A 61 -16.50 0.74 -20.42
CA ASP A 61 -17.82 0.78 -19.74
C ASP A 61 -18.35 -0.61 -19.36
N ARG A 62 -17.96 -1.66 -20.10
CA ARG A 62 -18.29 -3.06 -19.79
C ARG A 62 -17.36 -3.72 -18.77
N LEU A 63 -16.13 -3.21 -18.64
CA LEU A 63 -15.09 -3.75 -17.76
C LEU A 63 -14.79 -2.83 -16.57
N LYS A 64 -15.57 -1.75 -16.40
CA LYS A 64 -15.41 -0.83 -15.30
C LYS A 64 -15.57 -1.63 -14.00
N PRO A 65 -14.63 -1.47 -13.05
CA PRO A 65 -14.66 -2.24 -11.83
C PRO A 65 -15.98 -2.05 -11.11
N ILE A 66 -16.63 -3.15 -10.74
CA ILE A 66 -17.83 -3.11 -9.90
C ILE A 66 -17.44 -2.86 -8.44
N ASP A 67 -18.37 -2.39 -7.63
CA ASP A 67 -18.08 -1.99 -6.25
C ASP A 67 -17.44 -3.11 -5.41
N ASN A 68 -17.84 -4.36 -5.64
CA ASN A 68 -17.26 -5.54 -4.98
C ASN A 68 -15.78 -5.76 -5.33
N GLU A 69 -15.36 -5.48 -6.57
CA GLU A 69 -13.95 -5.58 -6.97
C GLU A 69 -13.13 -4.47 -6.30
N LEU A 70 -13.69 -3.26 -6.20
CA LEU A 70 -13.05 -2.15 -5.49
C LEU A 70 -12.94 -2.42 -3.98
N GLU A 71 -13.94 -3.04 -3.36
CA GLU A 71 -13.86 -3.48 -1.96
C GLU A 71 -12.76 -4.52 -1.76
N ASN A 72 -12.66 -5.52 -2.64
CA ASN A 72 -11.58 -6.50 -2.57
C ASN A 72 -10.19 -5.84 -2.65
N LEU A 73 -10.02 -4.82 -3.49
CA LEU A 73 -8.77 -4.06 -3.55
C LEU A 73 -8.49 -3.29 -2.25
N CYS A 74 -9.52 -2.69 -1.63
CA CYS A 74 -9.38 -2.02 -0.34
C CYS A 74 -8.99 -3.00 0.78
N ASP A 75 -9.56 -4.20 0.78
CA ASP A 75 -9.21 -5.24 1.75
C ASP A 75 -7.77 -5.72 1.55
N LEU A 76 -7.34 -5.90 0.29
CA LEU A 76 -5.93 -6.21 -0.03
C LEU A 76 -4.98 -5.10 0.43
N CYS A 77 -5.36 -3.82 0.31
CA CYS A 77 -4.58 -2.72 0.89
C CYS A 77 -4.33 -2.92 2.38
N GLY A 78 -5.37 -3.28 3.14
CA GLY A 78 -5.28 -3.54 4.56
C GLY A 78 -4.28 -4.65 4.91
N LEU A 79 -4.18 -5.69 4.08
CA LEU A 79 -3.20 -6.77 4.25
C LEU A 79 -1.76 -6.32 3.98
N LEU A 80 -1.57 -5.37 3.07
CA LEU A 80 -0.25 -4.89 2.64
C LEU A 80 0.35 -3.82 3.56
N ILE A 81 -0.44 -3.22 4.47
CA ILE A 81 0.05 -2.21 5.44
C ILE A 81 1.27 -2.74 6.22
N ALA A 82 1.14 -3.92 6.86
CA ALA A 82 2.20 -4.45 7.71
C ALA A 82 3.47 -4.82 6.92
N PRO A 83 3.41 -5.60 5.81
CA PRO A 83 4.57 -5.88 4.98
C PRO A 83 5.34 -4.63 4.52
N ILE A 84 4.62 -3.57 4.11
CA ILE A 84 5.26 -2.34 3.62
C ILE A 84 5.93 -1.58 4.76
N HIS A 85 5.30 -1.48 5.94
CA HIS A 85 5.99 -0.93 7.11
C HIS A 85 7.25 -1.70 7.47
N LEU A 86 7.23 -3.04 7.39
CA LEU A 86 8.42 -3.86 7.65
C LEU A 86 9.52 -3.59 6.62
N TYR A 87 9.18 -3.51 5.34
CA TYR A 87 10.12 -3.17 4.27
C TYR A 87 10.87 -1.86 4.56
N TRP A 88 10.12 -0.79 4.84
CA TRP A 88 10.71 0.52 5.12
C TRP A 88 11.49 0.57 6.44
N ALA A 89 11.09 -0.22 7.44
CA ALA A 89 11.86 -0.36 8.68
C ALA A 89 13.24 -0.98 8.42
N LEU A 90 13.28 -2.08 7.66
CA LEU A 90 14.53 -2.77 7.30
C LEU A 90 15.43 -1.87 6.44
N TRP A 91 14.86 -1.23 5.42
CA TRP A 91 15.58 -0.25 4.60
C TRP A 91 16.23 0.82 5.48
N ALA A 92 15.48 1.40 6.42
CA ALA A 92 15.98 2.46 7.27
C ALA A 92 17.12 2.00 8.18
N PHE A 93 17.02 0.82 8.80
CA PHE A 93 18.10 0.30 9.62
C PHE A 93 19.39 0.04 8.82
N LEU A 94 19.26 -0.47 7.59
CA LEU A 94 20.40 -0.64 6.69
C LEU A 94 21.01 0.70 6.30
N GLN A 95 20.20 1.71 5.99
CA GLN A 95 20.72 3.05 5.72
C GLN A 95 21.40 3.66 6.95
N GLY A 96 20.89 3.43 8.16
CA GLY A 96 21.56 3.86 9.40
C GLY A 96 22.96 3.27 9.58
N LEU A 97 23.23 2.09 9.02
CA LEU A 97 24.57 1.47 9.02
C LEU A 97 25.47 1.99 7.89
N LEU A 98 24.88 2.25 6.71
CA LEU A 98 25.62 2.56 5.48
C LEU A 98 25.88 4.06 5.28
N THR A 99 25.06 4.93 5.87
CA THR A 99 25.12 6.37 5.62
C THR A 99 26.11 7.06 6.56
N LYS A 100 26.91 7.99 6.02
CA LYS A 100 27.84 8.80 6.80
C LYS A 100 27.09 9.81 7.69
N PRO A 101 27.72 10.34 8.76
CA PRO A 101 27.11 11.30 9.70
C PRO A 101 26.65 12.65 9.11
N THR A 102 26.77 12.85 7.80
CA THR A 102 26.40 14.08 7.10
C THR A 102 24.91 14.15 6.75
N SER A 103 24.16 13.05 6.92
CA SER A 103 22.70 13.07 6.75
C SER A 103 22.02 13.63 8.00
N THR A 104 21.08 14.56 7.82
CA THR A 104 20.22 15.08 8.89
C THR A 104 19.05 14.16 9.22
N PHE A 105 18.86 13.08 8.44
CA PHE A 105 17.75 12.16 8.61
C PHE A 105 18.05 11.08 9.66
N ASP A 106 17.19 10.96 10.68
CA ASP A 106 17.31 9.93 11.72
C ASP A 106 16.71 8.61 11.25
N TYR A 107 17.51 7.85 10.51
CA TYR A 107 17.15 6.53 9.99
C TYR A 107 16.75 5.53 11.09
N VAL A 108 17.40 5.58 12.26
CA VAL A 108 17.14 4.63 13.34
C VAL A 108 15.77 4.90 13.96
N ASN A 109 15.45 6.16 14.24
CA ASN A 109 14.14 6.52 14.77
C ASN A 109 13.03 6.25 13.75
N TYR A 110 13.23 6.61 12.48
CA TYR A 110 12.29 6.29 11.42
C TYR A 110 12.03 4.78 11.32
N GLY A 111 13.10 3.96 11.32
CA GLY A 111 12.98 2.51 11.30
C GLY A 111 12.20 1.95 12.50
N LYS A 112 12.40 2.50 13.70
CA LYS A 112 11.64 2.11 14.90
C LYS A 112 10.15 2.43 14.77
N ILE A 113 9.80 3.62 14.26
CA ILE A 113 8.40 4.02 14.02
C ILE A 113 7.74 3.06 13.03
N ARG A 114 8.39 2.79 11.90
CA ARG A 114 7.88 1.85 10.89
C ARG A 114 7.74 0.44 11.45
N LEU A 115 8.71 -0.05 12.22
CA LEU A 115 8.62 -1.37 12.86
C LEU A 115 7.47 -1.45 13.86
N ALA A 116 7.19 -0.39 14.62
CA ALA A 116 6.06 -0.34 15.54
C ALA A 116 4.72 -0.46 14.78
N GLN A 117 4.58 0.21 13.63
CA GLN A 117 3.40 0.07 12.78
C GLN A 117 3.26 -1.34 12.20
N TYR A 118 4.36 -1.98 11.79
CA TYR A 118 4.32 -3.40 11.44
C TYR A 118 3.77 -4.25 12.61
N GLN A 119 4.28 -4.06 13.83
CA GLN A 119 3.82 -4.83 14.99
C GLN A 119 2.33 -4.66 15.27
N LYS A 120 1.80 -3.45 15.04
CA LYS A 120 0.39 -3.13 15.19
C LYS A 120 -0.50 -3.81 14.13
N HIS A 121 -0.06 -3.83 12.87
CA HIS A 121 -0.88 -4.30 11.76
C HIS A 121 -0.65 -5.76 11.34
N LYS A 122 0.42 -6.42 11.82
CA LYS A 122 0.81 -7.78 11.38
C LYS A 122 -0.29 -8.84 11.55
N GLN A 123 -1.17 -8.67 12.54
CA GLN A 123 -2.28 -9.62 12.75
C GLN A 123 -3.22 -9.66 11.54
N ASN A 124 -3.55 -8.50 10.95
CA ASN A 124 -4.40 -8.43 9.75
C ASN A 124 -3.78 -9.21 8.59
N PHE A 125 -2.45 -9.14 8.43
CA PHE A 125 -1.74 -9.89 7.40
C PHE A 125 -1.76 -11.40 7.65
N PHE A 126 -1.63 -11.84 8.90
CA PHE A 126 -1.56 -13.27 9.20
C PHE A 126 -2.92 -13.97 9.29
N LEU A 127 -4.00 -13.25 9.63
CA LEU A 127 -5.34 -13.83 9.80
C LEU A 127 -5.79 -14.69 8.60
N PRO A 128 -5.66 -14.23 7.34
CA PRO A 128 -6.00 -15.06 6.18
C PRO A 128 -5.12 -16.29 6.01
N LEU A 129 -3.85 -16.24 6.46
CA LEU A 129 -2.90 -17.34 6.33
C LEU A 129 -3.14 -18.45 7.36
N TYR A 130 -3.59 -18.09 8.57
CA TYR A 130 -3.94 -19.05 9.63
C TYR A 130 -5.35 -19.65 9.47
N HIS A 131 -6.24 -18.97 8.75
CA HIS A 131 -7.58 -19.44 8.46
C HIS A 131 -7.87 -19.44 6.94
N PRO A 132 -7.21 -20.35 6.18
CA PRO A 132 -7.34 -20.38 4.72
C PRO A 132 -8.77 -20.72 4.22
N HIS A 133 -9.68 -21.13 5.11
CA HIS A 133 -11.06 -21.52 4.77
C HIS A 133 -12.13 -20.83 5.63
N LYS A 134 -12.13 -19.50 5.66
CA LYS A 134 -13.36 -18.74 5.93
C LYS A 134 -13.52 -17.65 4.87
N ASN A 135 -13.67 -18.05 3.61
CA ASN A 135 -14.31 -17.18 2.62
C ASN A 135 -15.28 -18.00 1.74
N ILE A 136 -16.57 -17.77 2.01
CA ILE A 136 -17.63 -17.44 1.04
C ILE A 136 -17.93 -18.50 -0.04
N HIS A 137 -18.46 -19.63 0.40
CA HIS A 137 -19.61 -20.25 -0.28
C HIS A 137 -20.65 -20.56 0.80
N ASN A 138 -21.69 -19.72 0.85
CA ASN A 138 -23.00 -19.89 1.48
C ASN A 138 -23.43 -18.60 2.17
N GLN A 139 -24.10 -17.71 1.43
CA GLN A 139 -25.54 -17.46 1.54
C GLN A 139 -25.98 -16.49 0.45
#